data_AF-A0A1Q2CNC5-F1
#
_entry.id   AF-A0A1Q2CNC5-F1
#
_cell.length_a   1.000
_cell.length_b   1.000
_cell.length_c   1.000
_cell.angle_alpha   90.00
_cell.angle_beta   90.00
_cell.angle_gamma   90.00
#
_symmetry.space_group_name_H-M   'P 1'
#
loop_
_entity.id
_entity.type
_entity.pdbx_description
1 polymer ?
#
loop_
_entity_poly.entity_id
_entity_poly.type
_entity_poly.pdbx_seq_one_letter_code
_entity_poly.pdbx_strand_id
1 'polypeptide(L)'
;MSHLPSVPLDEPVASLVGQPIAVNGTGPDGRGTLAYVSLARSRGAVRATISDTATRVEMPGIVAVRVKGDLTLREVLLAHTGIAATSAGRLAGIRWPIGSRPFMTTTSWLVTLLAVSIVLFLRDWAAFAAALLAAVVYAGVRLLRGAASATAGLPAVALDAERRDLLPSQVRPQIAPPDVDGGQIVSASDRVRLVRGSYERLRDDIAYRIENSALFDAAFPATERLEVALLGWNPNSPSADSLADEVERSFAEAREQAEALGFDHLPETARGTARRAHTLARTALAAGTPAERVAAGRKVADLLGSLALYYLPSVDPETPG
;
A
#
# COMPACT_ATOMS: atom_id res chain seq x y z
N MET A 1 26.20 -14.24 20.03
CA MET A 1 24.87 -14.00 19.43
C MET A 1 25.00 -14.35 17.97
N SER A 2 24.15 -15.25 17.45
CA SER A 2 24.16 -15.59 16.02
C SER A 2 23.51 -14.45 15.23
N HIS A 3 24.27 -13.82 14.33
CA HIS A 3 23.73 -12.81 13.42
C HIS A 3 22.92 -13.49 12.32
N LEU A 4 21.80 -12.89 11.94
CA LEU A 4 21.04 -13.32 10.77
C LEU A 4 21.86 -13.01 9.50
N PRO A 5 21.84 -13.88 8.49
CA PRO A 5 22.45 -13.57 7.19
C PRO A 5 21.86 -12.28 6.64
N SER A 6 22.71 -11.33 6.24
CA SER A 6 22.27 -10.05 5.68
C SER A 6 21.52 -10.27 4.35
N VAL A 7 20.52 -9.43 4.12
CA VAL A 7 19.78 -9.38 2.85
C VAL A 7 19.95 -7.98 2.28
N PRO A 8 20.41 -7.82 1.03
CA PRO A 8 20.55 -6.50 0.42
C PRO A 8 19.17 -5.89 0.20
N LEU A 9 18.98 -4.66 0.66
CA LEU A 9 17.71 -3.94 0.51
C LEU A 9 17.44 -3.50 -0.94
N ASP A 10 18.50 -3.35 -1.72
CA ASP A 10 18.47 -2.88 -3.11
C ASP A 10 18.45 -4.05 -4.11
N GLU A 11 18.33 -5.29 -3.61
CA GLU A 11 18.16 -6.48 -4.45
C GLU A 11 16.71 -6.55 -4.99
N PRO A 12 16.50 -6.93 -6.26
CA PRO A 12 15.15 -7.11 -6.81
C PRO A 12 14.34 -8.13 -6.03
N VAL A 13 13.08 -7.82 -5.73
CA VAL A 13 12.21 -8.72 -4.94
C VAL A 13 11.98 -10.09 -5.61
N ALA A 14 12.19 -10.21 -6.92
CA ALA A 14 12.15 -11.49 -7.63
C ALA A 14 13.23 -12.49 -7.18
N SER A 15 14.43 -12.04 -6.81
CA SER A 15 15.50 -12.93 -6.34
C SER A 15 15.33 -13.33 -4.87
N LEU A 16 14.58 -12.52 -4.12
CA LEU A 16 14.27 -12.73 -2.71
C LEU A 16 13.04 -13.63 -2.48
N VAL A 17 12.40 -14.13 -3.54
CA VAL A 17 11.22 -15.00 -3.45
C VAL A 17 11.54 -16.28 -2.65
N GLY A 18 10.63 -16.63 -1.74
CA GLY A 18 10.75 -17.81 -0.88
C GLY A 18 11.61 -17.59 0.37
N GLN A 19 12.22 -16.42 0.51
CA GLN A 19 13.00 -16.07 1.69
C GLN A 19 12.11 -15.33 2.70
N PRO A 20 11.99 -15.80 3.95
CA PRO A 20 11.40 -15.01 5.02
C PRO A 20 12.42 -13.98 5.50
N ILE A 21 12.03 -12.71 5.53
CA ILE A 21 12.94 -11.59 5.77
C ILE A 21 12.42 -10.76 6.94
N ALA A 22 13.32 -10.38 7.85
CA ALA A 22 13.08 -9.37 8.86
C ALA A 22 13.77 -8.06 8.43
N VAL A 23 13.07 -6.95 8.54
CA VAL A 23 13.57 -5.64 8.10
C VAL A 23 13.45 -4.64 9.23
N ASN A 24 14.59 -4.08 9.62
CA ASN A 24 14.67 -2.97 10.55
C ASN A 24 14.56 -1.66 9.75
N GLY A 25 13.90 -0.66 10.32
CA GLY A 25 13.72 0.61 9.63
C GLY A 25 13.07 1.66 10.52
N THR A 26 12.64 2.74 9.90
CA THR A 26 11.86 3.80 10.53
C THR A 26 10.46 3.80 9.93
N GLY A 27 9.43 3.74 10.78
CA GLY A 27 8.04 3.84 10.36
C GLY A 27 7.65 5.26 9.92
N PRO A 28 6.43 5.44 9.39
CA PRO A 28 5.93 6.74 8.96
C PRO A 28 5.82 7.76 10.11
N ASP A 29 5.81 7.31 11.36
CA ASP A 29 5.81 8.15 12.58
C ASP A 29 7.23 8.59 13.00
N GLY A 30 8.26 8.28 12.20
CA GLY A 30 9.65 8.61 12.51
C GLY A 30 10.28 7.71 13.58
N ARG A 31 9.57 6.67 14.06
CA ARG A 31 10.09 5.76 15.10
C ARG A 31 10.64 4.48 14.50
N GLY A 32 11.66 3.92 15.18
CA GLY A 32 12.24 2.66 14.75
C GLY A 32 11.23 1.51 14.82
N THR A 33 11.07 0.79 13.71
CA THR A 33 10.15 -0.34 13.56
C THR A 33 10.84 -1.59 13.02
N LEU A 34 10.17 -2.73 13.14
CA LEU A 34 10.57 -4.02 12.59
C LEU A 34 9.41 -4.59 11.78
N ALA A 35 9.66 -4.89 10.51
CA ALA A 35 8.69 -5.50 9.61
C ALA A 35 9.12 -6.93 9.23
N TYR A 36 8.15 -7.83 9.11
CA TYR A 36 8.34 -9.15 8.54
C TYR A 36 7.81 -9.20 7.12
N VAL A 37 8.63 -9.68 6.20
CA VAL A 37 8.33 -9.75 4.77
C VAL A 37 8.43 -11.18 4.28
N SER A 38 7.40 -11.63 3.54
CA SER A 38 7.42 -12.87 2.78
C SER A 38 7.08 -12.57 1.33
N LEU A 39 7.95 -13.02 0.42
CA LEU A 39 7.80 -12.84 -1.02
C LEU A 39 7.45 -14.17 -1.68
N ALA A 40 6.39 -14.20 -2.48
CA ALA A 40 5.94 -15.39 -3.20
C ALA A 40 5.73 -15.09 -4.68
N ARG A 41 6.11 -16.03 -5.56
CA ARG A 41 5.87 -15.89 -7.00
C ARG A 41 4.36 -15.90 -7.27
N SER A 42 3.91 -14.94 -8.07
CA SER A 42 2.55 -14.81 -8.60
C SER A 42 2.63 -14.70 -10.12
N ARG A 43 1.58 -15.07 -10.88
CA ARG A 43 1.64 -15.05 -12.35
C ARG A 43 2.08 -13.67 -12.87
N GLY A 44 3.30 -13.57 -13.40
CA GLY A 44 3.90 -12.33 -13.91
C GLY A 44 4.27 -11.27 -12.87
N ALA A 45 4.21 -11.58 -11.57
CA ALA A 45 4.45 -10.61 -10.49
C ALA A 45 5.01 -11.28 -9.23
N VAL A 46 5.43 -10.48 -8.25
CA VAL A 46 5.78 -10.97 -6.91
C VAL A 46 4.68 -10.53 -5.94
N ARG A 47 4.16 -11.47 -5.15
CA ARG A 47 3.26 -11.16 -4.03
C ARG A 47 4.12 -10.91 -2.81
N ALA A 48 4.11 -9.67 -2.31
CA ALA A 48 4.73 -9.31 -1.04
C ALA A 48 3.68 -9.30 0.07
N THR A 49 3.95 -10.04 1.15
CA THR A 49 3.16 -10.02 2.38
C THR A 49 4.03 -9.41 3.47
N ILE A 50 3.57 -8.32 4.05
CA ILE A 50 4.32 -7.47 4.98
C ILE A 50 3.51 -7.37 6.26
N SER A 51 4.13 -7.59 7.43
CA SER A 51 3.53 -7.32 8.73
C SER A 51 4.44 -6.42 9.53
N ASP A 52 3.92 -5.28 9.97
CA ASP A 52 4.61 -4.42 10.91
C ASP A 52 4.40 -4.97 12.34
N THR A 53 5.49 -5.09 13.09
CA THR A 53 5.46 -5.54 14.49
C THR A 53 5.24 -4.40 15.47
N ALA A 54 5.45 -3.15 15.07
CA ALA A 54 5.01 -2.00 15.83
C ALA A 54 3.50 -1.87 15.64
N THR A 55 2.71 -2.40 16.57
CA THR A 55 1.25 -2.26 16.60
C THR A 55 0.86 -0.80 16.88
N ARG A 56 1.09 0.10 15.91
CA ARG A 56 0.95 1.54 16.07
C ARG A 56 0.35 2.12 14.79
N VAL A 57 -0.83 2.71 14.96
CA VAL A 57 -1.71 3.31 13.92
C VAL A 57 -2.43 2.26 13.07
N GLU A 58 -3.63 2.62 12.60
CA GLU A 58 -4.63 1.83 11.86
C GLU A 58 -4.15 1.25 10.51
N MET A 59 -2.95 0.69 10.43
CA MET A 59 -2.61 -0.21 9.33
C MET A 59 -3.22 -1.58 9.62
N PRO A 60 -3.86 -2.24 8.64
CA PRO A 60 -4.18 -3.65 8.75
C PRO A 60 -2.86 -4.36 9.03
N GLY A 61 -2.74 -5.07 10.16
CA GLY A 61 -1.46 -5.61 10.67
C GLY A 61 -0.71 -6.54 9.70
N ILE A 62 -1.30 -6.84 8.55
CA ILE A 62 -0.73 -7.55 7.42
C ILE A 62 -1.18 -6.88 6.11
N VAL A 63 -0.22 -6.38 5.33
CA VAL A 63 -0.42 -5.84 3.98
C VAL A 63 0.02 -6.90 2.97
N ALA A 64 -0.85 -7.25 2.01
CA ALA A 64 -0.53 -8.18 0.94
C ALA A 64 -0.71 -7.51 -0.43
N VAL A 65 0.40 -7.20 -1.09
CA VAL A 65 0.42 -6.46 -2.37
C VAL A 65 1.06 -7.28 -3.48
N ARG A 66 0.66 -7.03 -4.73
CA ARG A 66 1.34 -7.55 -5.92
C ARG A 66 2.20 -6.44 -6.50
N VAL A 67 3.48 -6.74 -6.68
CA VAL A 67 4.49 -5.80 -7.15
C VAL A 67 5.23 -6.40 -8.35
N LYS A 68 5.81 -5.55 -9.18
CA LYS A 68 6.72 -6.01 -10.23
C LYS A 68 7.99 -6.60 -9.60
N GLY A 69 8.59 -7.58 -10.27
CA GLY A 69 9.72 -8.34 -9.71
C GLY A 69 11.06 -7.61 -9.73
N ASP A 70 11.16 -6.56 -10.53
CA ASP A 70 12.32 -5.67 -10.70
C ASP A 70 12.44 -4.60 -9.60
N LEU A 71 11.36 -4.33 -8.87
CA LEU A 71 11.38 -3.43 -7.72
C LEU A 71 12.26 -3.98 -6.60
N THR A 72 12.94 -3.09 -5.89
CA THR A 72 13.78 -3.44 -4.75
C THR A 72 12.95 -3.66 -3.48
N LEU A 73 13.49 -4.39 -2.51
CA LEU A 73 12.83 -4.58 -1.21
C LEU A 73 12.59 -3.23 -0.50
N ARG A 74 13.54 -2.30 -0.61
CA ARG A 74 13.43 -0.94 -0.07
C ARG A 74 12.25 -0.17 -0.67
N GLU A 75 12.13 -0.16 -2.00
CA GLU A 75 11.05 0.53 -2.70
C GLU A 75 9.69 -0.05 -2.34
N VAL A 76 9.57 -1.38 -2.27
CA VAL A 76 8.31 -2.06 -1.94
C VAL A 76 7.84 -1.70 -0.52
N LEU A 77 8.74 -1.71 0.47
CA LEU A 77 8.40 -1.35 1.84
C LEU A 77 8.00 0.11 1.97
N LEU A 78 8.79 1.01 1.39
CA LEU A 78 8.48 2.42 1.47
C LEU A 78 7.17 2.76 0.74
N ALA A 79 6.96 2.22 -0.46
CA ALA A 79 5.80 2.53 -1.28
C ALA A 79 4.47 2.04 -0.68
N HIS A 80 4.49 0.91 0.06
CA HIS A 80 3.27 0.24 0.53
C HIS A 80 3.06 0.30 2.05
N THR A 81 4.11 0.55 2.83
CA THR A 81 3.99 0.65 4.30
C THR A 81 4.56 1.95 4.86
N GLY A 82 5.22 2.78 4.05
CA GLY A 82 5.89 4.00 4.53
C GLY A 82 7.11 3.70 5.42
N ILE A 83 7.63 2.46 5.40
CA ILE A 83 8.77 2.07 6.21
C ILE A 83 10.06 2.36 5.44
N ALA A 84 10.89 3.26 5.98
CA ALA A 84 12.24 3.51 5.51
C ALA A 84 13.18 2.41 6.04
N ALA A 85 13.38 1.37 5.25
CA ALA A 85 14.23 0.22 5.60
C ALA A 85 15.71 0.64 5.76
N THR A 86 16.35 0.20 6.84
CA THR A 86 17.77 0.49 7.13
C THR A 86 18.63 -0.77 7.06
N SER A 87 18.14 -1.91 7.52
CA SER A 87 18.82 -3.20 7.37
C SER A 87 17.83 -4.35 7.27
N ALA A 88 18.25 -5.44 6.62
CA ALA A 88 17.45 -6.65 6.51
C ALA A 88 18.27 -7.90 6.80
N GLY A 89 17.61 -8.89 7.38
CA GLY A 89 18.18 -10.19 7.71
C GLY A 89 17.25 -11.34 7.34
N ARG A 90 17.82 -12.45 6.88
CA ARG A 90 17.06 -13.66 6.53
C ARG A 90 16.69 -14.44 7.78
N LEU A 91 15.41 -14.73 7.95
CA LEU A 91 14.88 -15.57 9.03
C LEU A 91 14.89 -17.05 8.65
N ALA A 92 14.74 -17.94 9.64
CA ALA A 92 14.48 -19.36 9.38
C ALA A 92 13.01 -19.60 8.97
N GLY A 93 12.08 -18.79 9.48
CA GLY A 93 10.66 -18.85 9.11
C GLY A 93 9.85 -17.67 9.65
N ILE A 94 8.64 -17.49 9.12
CA ILE A 94 7.64 -16.55 9.63
C ILE A 94 6.32 -17.31 9.78
N ARG A 95 5.73 -17.21 10.97
CA ARG A 95 4.39 -17.71 11.26
C ARG A 95 3.40 -16.56 11.19
N TRP A 96 2.52 -16.64 10.20
CA TRP A 96 1.44 -15.67 10.02
C TRP A 96 0.25 -16.07 10.90
N PRO A 97 -0.48 -15.12 11.49
CA PRO A 97 -1.67 -15.41 12.30
C PRO A 97 -2.73 -16.13 11.46
N ILE A 98 -3.44 -17.05 12.13
CA ILE A 98 -4.51 -17.88 11.55
C ILE A 98 -5.64 -16.93 11.11
N GLY A 99 -5.84 -16.79 9.80
CA GLY A 99 -6.81 -15.85 9.20
C GLY A 99 -6.24 -15.01 8.05
N SER A 100 -4.91 -14.89 7.98
CA SER A 100 -4.18 -14.12 6.94
C SER A 100 -4.11 -14.77 5.56
N ARG A 101 -4.54 -16.04 5.42
CA ARG A 101 -4.69 -16.73 4.14
C ARG A 101 -6.17 -16.82 3.77
N PRO A 102 -6.75 -15.81 3.10
CA PRO A 102 -8.18 -15.77 2.80
C PRO A 102 -8.65 -16.96 1.94
N PHE A 103 -7.75 -17.62 1.21
CA PHE A 103 -8.09 -18.65 0.23
C PHE A 103 -8.35 -20.05 0.80
N MET A 104 -7.70 -20.45 1.91
CA MET A 104 -7.84 -21.82 2.45
C MET A 104 -9.08 -22.00 3.34
N THR A 105 -9.53 -20.93 4.01
CA THR A 105 -10.73 -20.97 4.84
C THR A 105 -12.02 -20.76 4.05
N THR A 106 -11.96 -20.20 2.84
CA THR A 106 -13.14 -20.06 1.97
C THR A 106 -13.40 -21.32 1.15
N THR A 107 -12.36 -21.95 0.62
CA THR A 107 -12.48 -23.19 -0.17
C THR A 107 -12.98 -24.38 0.66
N SER A 108 -12.46 -24.59 1.87
CA SER A 108 -12.93 -25.66 2.76
C SER A 108 -14.41 -25.52 3.15
N TRP A 109 -14.87 -24.29 3.40
CA TRP A 109 -16.28 -24.02 3.70
C TRP A 109 -17.19 -24.19 2.47
N LEU A 110 -16.75 -23.76 1.28
CA LEU A 110 -17.48 -23.98 0.03
C LEU A 110 -17.65 -25.48 -0.28
N VAL A 111 -16.59 -26.28 -0.10
CA VAL A 111 -16.65 -27.73 -0.28
C VAL A 111 -17.62 -28.38 0.71
N THR A 112 -17.60 -27.93 1.98
CA THR A 112 -18.51 -28.44 3.01
C THR A 112 -19.97 -28.09 2.69
N LEU A 113 -20.24 -26.83 2.30
CA LEU A 113 -21.57 -26.38 1.91
C LEU A 113 -22.07 -27.10 0.65
N LEU A 114 -21.19 -27.35 -0.32
CA LEU A 114 -21.52 -28.11 -1.53
C LEU A 114 -21.88 -29.55 -1.20
N ALA A 115 -21.09 -30.23 -0.36
CA ALA A 115 -21.36 -31.61 0.07
C ALA A 115 -22.69 -31.73 0.83
N VAL A 116 -22.97 -30.82 1.76
CA VAL A 116 -24.25 -30.78 2.50
C VAL A 116 -25.41 -30.48 1.56
N SER A 117 -25.24 -29.58 0.59
CA SER A 117 -26.27 -29.25 -0.40
C SER A 117 -26.59 -30.46 -1.30
N ILE A 118 -25.59 -31.23 -1.74
CA ILE A 118 -25.80 -32.46 -2.53
C ILE A 118 -26.61 -33.51 -1.73
N VAL A 119 -26.29 -33.70 -0.45
CA VAL A 119 -27.01 -34.66 0.41
C VAL A 119 -28.46 -34.22 0.66
N LEU A 120 -28.71 -32.92 0.84
CA LEU A 120 -30.06 -32.38 1.04
C LEU A 120 -30.90 -32.42 -0.24
N PHE A 121 -30.30 -32.17 -1.41
CA PHE A 121 -30.97 -32.24 -2.72
C PHE A 121 -31.58 -33.62 -2.99
N LEU A 122 -30.88 -34.69 -2.59
CA LEU A 122 -31.34 -36.07 -2.79
C LEU A 122 -32.48 -36.47 -1.85
N ARG A 123 -32.74 -35.70 -0.78
CA ARG A 123 -33.70 -36.05 0.27
C ARG A 123 -34.96 -35.18 0.25
N ASP A 124 -34.81 -33.87 0.13
CA ASP A 124 -35.92 -32.91 0.16
C ASP A 124 -35.51 -31.60 -0.55
N TRP A 125 -36.21 -31.30 -1.64
CA TRP A 125 -35.94 -30.11 -2.46
C TRP A 125 -36.15 -28.80 -1.67
N ALA A 126 -37.10 -28.75 -0.74
CA ALA A 126 -37.37 -27.55 0.06
C ALA A 126 -36.22 -27.31 1.06
N ALA A 127 -35.70 -28.38 1.66
CA ALA A 127 -34.52 -28.31 2.54
C ALA A 127 -33.26 -27.88 1.77
N PHE A 128 -33.11 -28.33 0.52
CA PHE A 128 -32.03 -27.89 -0.37
C PHE A 128 -32.10 -26.40 -0.69
N ALA A 129 -33.28 -25.87 -1.07
CA ALA A 129 -33.45 -24.46 -1.39
C ALA A 129 -33.12 -23.57 -0.18
N ALA A 130 -33.54 -23.96 1.02
CA ALA A 130 -33.21 -23.25 2.26
C ALA A 130 -31.71 -23.28 2.58
N ALA A 131 -31.04 -24.42 2.41
CA ALA A 131 -29.59 -24.56 2.63
C ALA A 131 -28.77 -23.76 1.61
N LEU A 132 -29.18 -23.73 0.34
CA LEU A 132 -28.55 -22.93 -0.70
C LEU A 132 -28.68 -21.43 -0.41
N LEU A 133 -29.87 -20.98 0.00
CA LEU A 133 -30.09 -19.59 0.39
C LEU A 133 -29.22 -19.21 1.58
N ALA A 134 -29.13 -20.07 2.61
CA ALA A 134 -28.26 -19.86 3.76
C ALA A 134 -26.77 -19.81 3.37
N ALA A 135 -26.34 -20.65 2.43
CA ALA A 135 -24.98 -20.65 1.90
C ALA A 135 -24.66 -19.36 1.12
N VAL A 136 -25.60 -18.88 0.30
CA VAL A 136 -25.46 -17.63 -0.47
C VAL A 136 -25.45 -16.42 0.46
N VAL A 137 -26.36 -16.35 1.44
CA VAL A 137 -26.38 -15.29 2.45
C VAL A 137 -25.10 -15.31 3.28
N TYR A 138 -24.65 -16.49 3.73
CA TYR A 138 -23.41 -16.63 4.47
C TYR A 138 -22.20 -16.19 3.63
N ALA A 139 -22.12 -16.60 2.35
CA ALA A 139 -21.06 -16.19 1.43
C ALA A 139 -21.08 -14.68 1.16
N GLY A 140 -22.27 -14.09 0.96
CA GLY A 140 -22.46 -12.66 0.79
C GLY A 140 -22.04 -11.87 2.03
N VAL A 141 -22.48 -12.29 3.22
CA VAL A 141 -22.06 -11.71 4.50
C VAL A 141 -20.55 -11.88 4.72
N ARG A 142 -19.94 -13.00 4.32
CA ARG A 142 -18.48 -13.23 4.39
C ARG A 142 -17.70 -12.42 3.37
N LEU A 143 -18.25 -12.12 2.20
CA LEU A 143 -17.65 -11.22 1.21
C LEU A 143 -17.70 -9.78 1.71
N LEU A 144 -18.85 -9.35 2.24
CA LEU A 144 -19.04 -8.04 2.85
C LEU A 144 -18.17 -7.88 4.11
N ARG A 145 -18.14 -8.89 4.99
CA ARG A 145 -17.27 -8.89 6.17
C ARG A 145 -15.81 -9.15 5.83
N GLY A 146 -15.49 -9.84 4.74
CA GLY A 146 -14.12 -10.06 4.26
C GLY A 146 -13.52 -8.78 3.69
N ALA A 147 -14.34 -7.91 3.12
CA ALA A 147 -13.97 -6.53 2.80
C ALA A 147 -13.79 -5.67 4.06
N ALA A 148 -14.53 -5.95 5.14
CA ALA A 148 -14.42 -5.23 6.43
C ALA A 148 -13.43 -5.86 7.42
N SER A 149 -12.95 -7.08 7.18
CA SER A 149 -11.99 -7.79 8.03
C SER A 149 -10.58 -7.49 7.54
N ALA A 150 -10.24 -6.19 7.57
CA ALA A 150 -8.89 -5.80 7.89
C ALA A 150 -8.50 -6.56 9.16
N THR A 151 -7.56 -7.50 9.00
CA THR A 151 -7.08 -8.44 10.01
C THR A 151 -6.88 -7.77 11.36
N ALA A 152 -7.67 -8.19 12.34
CA ALA A 152 -7.55 -7.77 13.72
C ALA A 152 -6.16 -8.14 14.28
N GLY A 153 -5.30 -7.13 14.39
CA GLY A 153 -4.46 -6.82 15.56
C GLY A 153 -3.27 -7.72 15.92
N LEU A 154 -3.11 -8.93 15.38
CA LEU A 154 -1.97 -9.79 15.74
C LEU A 154 -0.84 -9.71 14.70
N PRO A 155 0.36 -9.24 15.07
CA PRO A 155 1.50 -9.21 14.16
C PRO A 155 1.98 -10.62 13.82
N ALA A 156 2.66 -10.78 12.69
CA ALA A 156 3.35 -12.02 12.37
C ALA A 156 4.47 -12.31 13.40
N VAL A 157 4.84 -13.58 13.56
CA VAL A 157 5.86 -14.03 14.52
C VAL A 157 7.01 -14.67 13.76
N ALA A 158 8.25 -14.26 14.06
CA ALA A 158 9.44 -14.89 13.50
C ALA A 158 9.68 -16.25 14.14
N LEU A 159 10.30 -17.17 13.39
CA LEU A 159 10.66 -18.50 13.86
C LEU A 159 12.17 -18.69 13.85
N ASP A 160 12.71 -19.35 14.86
CA ASP A 160 14.11 -19.82 14.88
C ASP A 160 14.30 -21.10 14.03
N ALA A 161 15.53 -21.62 13.99
CA ALA A 161 15.87 -22.84 13.26
C ALA A 161 15.11 -24.08 13.79
N GLU A 162 14.79 -24.09 15.09
CA GLU A 162 13.99 -25.12 15.75
C GLU A 162 12.47 -24.86 15.68
N ARG A 163 12.03 -23.86 14.91
CA ARG A 163 10.62 -23.41 14.77
C ARG A 163 9.97 -22.92 16.06
N ARG A 164 10.74 -22.40 17.01
CA ARG A 164 10.21 -21.69 18.18
C ARG A 164 9.95 -20.24 17.83
N ASP A 165 8.96 -19.66 18.50
CA ASP A 165 8.58 -18.27 18.32
C ASP A 165 9.69 -17.33 18.83
N LEU A 166 10.08 -16.37 17.98
CA LEU A 166 10.99 -15.30 18.31
C LEU A 166 10.22 -13.99 18.45
N LEU A 167 10.41 -13.33 19.60
CA LEU A 167 9.86 -12.00 19.83
C LEU A 167 10.59 -10.95 18.98
N PRO A 168 9.91 -9.87 18.56
CA PRO A 168 10.55 -8.75 17.86
C PRO A 168 11.81 -8.22 18.56
N SER A 169 11.79 -8.16 19.90
CA SER A 169 12.93 -7.74 20.72
C SER A 169 14.14 -8.69 20.64
N GLN A 170 13.92 -9.96 20.29
CA GLN A 170 14.98 -10.95 20.11
C GLN A 170 15.52 -10.94 18.68
N VAL A 171 14.67 -10.66 17.68
CA VAL A 171 15.04 -10.60 16.26
C VAL A 171 15.84 -9.33 15.95
N ARG A 172 15.38 -8.18 16.44
CA ARG A 172 15.98 -6.87 16.15
C ARG A 172 17.50 -6.80 16.39
N PRO A 173 18.07 -7.30 17.50
CA PRO A 173 19.51 -7.29 17.72
C PRO A 173 20.27 -8.36 16.91
N GLN A 174 19.58 -9.32 16.29
CA GLN A 174 20.21 -10.35 15.44
C GLN A 174 20.33 -9.91 13.98
N ILE A 175 19.48 -8.99 13.52
CA ILE A 175 19.70 -8.31 12.23
C ILE A 175 21.00 -7.53 12.41
N ALA A 176 22.02 -7.90 11.64
CA ALA A 176 23.29 -7.21 11.70
C ALA A 176 23.02 -5.70 11.60
N PRO A 177 23.60 -4.87 12.50
CA PRO A 177 23.72 -3.45 12.19
C PRO A 177 24.37 -3.38 10.80
N PRO A 178 23.98 -2.40 9.97
CA PRO A 178 24.57 -2.28 8.63
C PRO A 178 26.07 -2.43 8.77
N ASP A 179 26.68 -3.31 7.97
CA ASP A 179 28.12 -3.46 7.93
C ASP A 179 28.72 -2.05 7.93
N VAL A 180 29.69 -1.81 8.80
CA VAL A 180 30.28 -0.48 9.00
C VAL A 180 31.11 -0.04 7.79
N ASP A 181 31.06 -0.80 6.70
CA ASP A 181 31.23 -0.28 5.34
C ASP A 181 29.92 0.39 4.87
N GLY A 182 29.67 1.57 5.42
CA GLY A 182 28.66 2.50 4.90
C GLY A 182 27.23 2.03 5.14
N GLY A 183 26.78 2.04 6.40
CA GLY A 183 25.37 2.29 6.68
C GLY A 183 24.96 3.58 6.00
N GLN A 184 24.40 3.47 4.79
CA GLN A 184 23.94 4.61 4.03
C GLN A 184 22.74 5.16 4.81
N ILE A 185 23.02 6.17 5.65
CA ILE A 185 22.06 7.23 5.94
C ILE A 185 21.41 7.52 4.59
N VAL A 186 20.09 7.32 4.49
CA VAL A 186 19.35 7.55 3.24
C VAL A 186 19.77 8.94 2.78
N SER A 187 20.50 9.00 1.67
CA SER A 187 21.20 10.25 1.33
C SER A 187 20.17 11.34 1.10
N ALA A 188 20.52 12.61 1.30
CA ALA A 188 19.64 13.73 0.98
C ALA A 188 19.02 13.61 -0.43
N SER A 189 19.80 13.10 -1.39
CA SER A 189 19.33 12.78 -2.75
C SER A 189 18.30 11.66 -2.80
N ASP A 190 18.47 10.59 -2.02
CA ASP A 190 17.50 9.50 -1.94
C ASP A 190 16.19 10.00 -1.33
N ARG A 191 16.27 10.74 -0.23
CA ARG A 191 15.12 11.36 0.45
C ARG A 191 14.27 12.21 -0.49
N VAL A 192 14.89 13.14 -1.21
CA VAL A 192 14.19 13.98 -2.18
C VAL A 192 13.64 13.16 -3.36
N ARG A 193 14.37 12.14 -3.82
CA ARG A 193 13.87 11.22 -4.85
C ARG A 193 12.62 10.47 -4.39
N LEU A 194 12.53 10.09 -3.12
CA LEU A 194 11.36 9.43 -2.54
C LEU A 194 10.16 10.38 -2.44
N VAL A 195 10.39 11.65 -2.08
CA VAL A 195 9.36 12.68 -2.10
C VAL A 195 8.85 12.90 -3.52
N ARG A 196 9.74 13.05 -4.50
CA ARG A 196 9.36 13.21 -5.92
C ARG A 196 8.55 12.02 -6.43
N GLY A 197 9.02 10.80 -6.19
CA GLY A 197 8.29 9.59 -6.58
C GLY A 197 6.94 9.43 -5.86
N SER A 198 6.80 9.96 -4.64
CA SER A 198 5.50 9.98 -3.95
C SER A 198 4.57 11.05 -4.51
N TYR A 199 5.09 12.25 -4.78
CA TYR A 199 4.33 13.33 -5.41
C TYR A 199 3.86 12.96 -6.82
N GLU A 200 4.72 12.32 -7.62
CA GLU A 200 4.39 11.79 -8.96
C GLU A 200 3.27 10.73 -8.88
N ARG A 201 3.40 9.73 -7.98
CA ARG A 201 2.35 8.72 -7.78
C ARG A 201 1.00 9.33 -7.41
N LEU A 202 0.98 10.35 -6.54
CA LEU A 202 -0.24 11.06 -6.17
C LEU A 202 -0.80 11.90 -7.33
N ARG A 203 0.07 12.42 -8.20
CA ARG A 203 -0.31 13.18 -9.39
C ARG A 203 -0.97 12.30 -10.45
N ASP A 204 -0.51 11.05 -10.56
CA ASP A 204 -1.04 10.04 -11.48
C ASP A 204 -2.32 9.39 -10.94
N ASP A 205 -2.52 9.36 -9.63
CA ASP A 205 -3.80 8.95 -9.04
C ASP A 205 -4.88 10.02 -9.30
N ILE A 206 -5.60 9.85 -10.41
CA ILE A 206 -6.66 10.77 -10.85
C ILE A 206 -7.73 10.95 -9.76
N ALA A 207 -8.09 9.90 -9.01
CA ALA A 207 -9.09 10.02 -7.97
C ALA A 207 -8.58 10.92 -6.83
N TYR A 208 -7.36 10.66 -6.36
CA TYR A 208 -6.70 11.48 -5.35
C TYR A 208 -6.56 12.94 -5.81
N ARG A 209 -6.15 13.16 -7.06
CA ARG A 209 -5.92 14.50 -7.62
C ARG A 209 -7.21 15.32 -7.80
N ILE A 210 -8.35 14.67 -8.02
CA ILE A 210 -9.66 15.35 -8.05
C ILE A 210 -10.09 15.77 -6.64
N GLU A 211 -9.93 14.89 -5.65
CA GLU A 211 -10.36 15.15 -4.26
C GLU A 211 -9.45 16.14 -3.56
N ASN A 212 -8.13 15.97 -3.67
CA ASN A 212 -7.11 16.74 -2.97
C ASN A 212 -6.39 17.71 -3.91
N SER A 213 -7.15 18.45 -4.72
CA SER A 213 -6.58 19.25 -5.82
C SER A 213 -5.67 20.40 -5.35
N ALA A 214 -5.78 20.81 -4.09
CA ALA A 214 -4.91 21.84 -3.50
C ALA A 214 -3.42 21.47 -3.54
N LEU A 215 -3.09 20.16 -3.43
CA LEU A 215 -1.70 19.68 -3.51
C LEU A 215 -1.05 19.93 -4.89
N PHE A 216 -1.85 20.17 -5.92
CA PHE A 216 -1.40 20.35 -7.30
C PHE A 216 -1.70 21.75 -7.85
N ASP A 217 -2.19 22.64 -7.00
CA ASP A 217 -2.46 24.03 -7.32
C ASP A 217 -1.28 24.88 -6.86
N ALA A 218 -0.48 25.37 -7.81
CA ALA A 218 0.68 26.23 -7.52
C ALA A 218 0.29 27.56 -6.84
N ALA A 219 -0.98 27.97 -6.89
CA ALA A 219 -1.48 29.14 -6.17
C ALA A 219 -1.81 28.86 -4.70
N PHE A 220 -1.82 27.58 -4.27
CA PHE A 220 -2.06 27.22 -2.88
C PHE A 220 -0.78 27.39 -2.05
N PRO A 221 -0.78 28.16 -0.94
CA PRO A 221 0.47 28.55 -0.25
C PRO A 221 1.35 27.40 0.25
N ALA A 222 0.77 26.25 0.62
CA ALA A 222 1.57 25.09 1.03
C ALA A 222 2.23 24.39 -0.18
N THR A 223 1.50 24.29 -1.30
CA THR A 223 2.02 23.73 -2.55
C THR A 223 3.07 24.62 -3.18
N GLU A 224 2.88 25.95 -3.15
CA GLU A 224 3.90 26.91 -3.58
C GLU A 224 5.22 26.71 -2.82
N ARG A 225 5.16 26.55 -1.49
CA ARG A 225 6.36 26.27 -0.68
C ARG A 225 7.03 24.96 -1.05
N LEU A 226 6.27 23.91 -1.31
CA LEU A 226 6.80 22.64 -1.82
C LEU A 226 7.51 22.83 -3.17
N GLU A 227 6.89 23.54 -4.12
CA GLU A 227 7.49 23.78 -5.43
C GLU A 227 8.80 24.60 -5.31
N VAL A 228 8.81 25.63 -4.46
CA VAL A 228 10.03 26.41 -4.17
C VAL A 228 11.11 25.52 -3.53
N ALA A 229 10.76 24.67 -2.58
CA ALA A 229 11.71 23.73 -1.97
C ALA A 229 12.29 22.74 -3.00
N LEU A 230 11.44 22.21 -3.89
CA LEU A 230 11.85 21.31 -4.97
C LEU A 230 12.72 22.00 -6.02
N LEU A 231 12.49 23.28 -6.31
CA LEU A 231 13.33 24.10 -7.20
C LEU A 231 14.66 24.48 -6.55
N GLY A 232 14.66 24.74 -5.24
CA GLY A 232 15.85 25.06 -4.45
C GLY A 232 16.74 23.85 -4.12
N TRP A 233 16.26 22.63 -4.36
CA TRP A 233 17.01 21.40 -4.13
C TRP A 233 18.29 21.34 -4.98
N ASN A 234 19.44 21.16 -4.31
CA ASN A 234 20.72 20.96 -4.96
C ASN A 234 21.53 19.88 -4.22
N PRO A 235 21.77 18.69 -4.84
CA PRO A 235 22.49 17.59 -4.20
C PRO A 235 23.98 17.89 -3.96
N ASN A 236 24.56 18.87 -4.67
CA ASN A 236 25.96 19.26 -4.54
C ASN A 236 26.17 20.41 -3.54
N SER A 237 25.10 20.90 -2.90
CA SER A 237 25.18 21.96 -1.92
C SER A 237 25.78 21.44 -0.59
N PRO A 238 26.62 22.23 0.10
CA PRO A 238 27.02 21.93 1.47
C PRO A 238 25.83 21.80 2.45
N SER A 239 24.68 22.37 2.08
CA SER A 239 23.44 22.36 2.86
C SER A 239 22.44 21.30 2.37
N ALA A 240 22.88 20.28 1.61
CA ALA A 240 22.00 19.27 1.03
C ALA A 240 21.06 18.62 2.05
N ASP A 241 21.54 18.18 3.21
CA ASP A 241 20.65 17.56 4.21
C ASP A 241 19.52 18.49 4.67
N SER A 242 19.82 19.76 4.94
CA SER A 242 18.78 20.74 5.31
C SER A 242 17.80 21.07 4.19
N LEU A 243 18.25 21.06 2.93
CA LEU A 243 17.38 21.26 1.77
C LEU A 243 16.46 20.04 1.57
N ALA A 244 16.95 18.83 1.83
CA ALA A 244 16.12 17.62 1.83
C ALA A 244 15.07 17.65 2.96
N ASP A 245 15.46 18.09 4.16
CA ASP A 245 14.51 18.31 5.27
C ASP A 245 13.40 19.30 4.90
N GLU A 246 13.74 20.38 4.20
CA GLU A 246 12.77 21.37 3.73
C GLU A 246 11.79 20.78 2.71
N VAL A 247 12.29 20.01 1.75
CA VAL A 247 11.45 19.31 0.75
C VAL A 247 10.50 18.31 1.41
N GLU A 248 10.99 17.51 2.36
CA GLU A 248 10.13 16.54 3.07
C GLU A 248 9.05 17.22 3.89
N ARG A 249 9.41 18.26 4.65
CA ARG A 249 8.47 18.98 5.51
C ARG A 249 7.41 19.72 4.71
N SER A 250 7.83 20.43 3.66
CA SER A 250 6.89 21.14 2.77
C SER A 250 5.96 20.18 2.05
N PHE A 251 6.45 18.99 1.63
CA PHE A 251 5.59 17.97 1.04
C PHE A 251 4.58 17.41 2.04
N ALA A 252 5.01 17.06 3.25
CA ALA A 252 4.13 16.56 4.29
C ALA A 252 3.04 17.57 4.65
N GLU A 253 3.42 18.84 4.82
CA GLU A 253 2.49 19.92 5.16
C GLU A 253 1.52 20.22 4.01
N ALA A 254 2.00 20.32 2.77
CA ALA A 254 1.14 20.55 1.61
C ALA A 254 0.12 19.42 1.44
N ARG A 255 0.56 18.18 1.64
CA ARG A 255 -0.31 17.01 1.59
C ARG A 255 -1.35 17.04 2.69
N GLU A 256 -0.93 17.24 3.95
CA GLU A 256 -1.84 17.30 5.10
C GLU A 256 -2.93 18.37 4.90
N GLN A 257 -2.55 19.57 4.46
CA GLN A 257 -3.50 20.64 4.20
C GLN A 257 -4.44 20.34 3.03
N ALA A 258 -3.93 19.73 1.96
CA ALA A 258 -4.75 19.32 0.82
C ALA A 258 -5.76 18.23 1.20
N GLU A 259 -5.35 17.25 2.01
CA GLU A 259 -6.24 16.20 2.54
C GLU A 259 -7.26 16.77 3.54
N ALA A 260 -6.89 17.76 4.34
CA ALA A 260 -7.80 18.43 5.26
C ALA A 260 -8.88 19.27 4.53
N LEU A 261 -8.52 19.92 3.41
CA LEU A 261 -9.46 20.66 2.58
C LEU A 261 -10.32 19.73 1.72
N GLY A 262 -9.71 18.72 1.10
CA GLY A 262 -10.34 17.87 0.10
C GLY A 262 -11.09 18.71 -0.94
N PHE A 263 -12.35 18.35 -1.19
CA PHE A 263 -13.21 19.06 -2.14
C PHE A 263 -13.48 20.53 -1.78
N ASP A 264 -13.25 20.97 -0.54
CA ASP A 264 -13.53 22.34 -0.12
C ASP A 264 -12.56 23.37 -0.68
N HIS A 265 -11.40 22.94 -1.21
CA HIS A 265 -10.51 23.79 -2.03
C HIS A 265 -11.20 24.27 -3.32
N LEU A 266 -12.15 23.49 -3.84
CA LEU A 266 -12.86 23.84 -5.07
C LEU A 266 -13.92 24.92 -4.80
N PRO A 267 -14.22 25.77 -5.81
CA PRO A 267 -15.37 26.65 -5.77
C PRO A 267 -16.65 25.86 -5.45
N GLU A 268 -17.53 26.40 -4.62
CA GLU A 268 -18.72 25.70 -4.14
C GLU A 268 -19.57 25.12 -5.29
N THR A 269 -19.68 25.86 -6.39
CA THR A 269 -20.39 25.46 -7.61
C THR A 269 -19.76 24.27 -8.34
N ALA A 270 -18.46 24.04 -8.16
CA ALA A 270 -17.71 22.95 -8.79
C ALA A 270 -17.71 21.66 -7.96
N ARG A 271 -17.88 21.75 -6.63
CA ARG A 271 -17.75 20.61 -5.69
C ARG A 271 -18.66 19.43 -6.04
N GLY A 272 -19.92 19.71 -6.39
CA GLY A 272 -20.88 18.67 -6.74
C GLY A 272 -20.46 17.88 -8.00
N THR A 273 -19.94 18.57 -9.01
CA THR A 273 -19.44 17.95 -10.24
C THR A 273 -18.15 17.19 -9.99
N ALA A 274 -17.23 17.73 -9.19
CA ALA A 274 -15.98 17.08 -8.82
C ALA A 274 -16.21 15.77 -8.04
N ARG A 275 -17.16 15.73 -7.09
CA ARG A 275 -17.52 14.49 -6.37
C ARG A 275 -18.05 13.40 -7.30
N ARG A 276 -18.82 13.76 -8.32
CA ARG A 276 -19.29 12.81 -9.35
C ARG A 276 -18.13 12.30 -10.19
N ALA A 277 -17.24 13.20 -10.63
CA ALA A 277 -16.04 12.83 -11.37
C ALA A 277 -15.13 11.89 -10.55
N HIS A 278 -14.90 12.19 -9.27
CA HIS A 278 -14.14 11.34 -8.35
C HIS A 278 -14.74 9.93 -8.23
N THR A 279 -16.06 9.83 -8.03
CA THR A 279 -16.75 8.54 -7.92
C THR A 279 -16.62 7.71 -9.21
N LEU A 280 -16.73 8.36 -10.36
CA LEU A 280 -16.52 7.72 -11.67
C LEU A 280 -15.07 7.33 -11.91
N ALA A 281 -14.10 8.14 -11.47
CA ALA A 281 -12.68 7.81 -11.55
C ALA A 281 -12.37 6.54 -10.74
N ARG A 282 -12.87 6.44 -9.50
CA ARG A 282 -12.76 5.21 -8.71
C ARG A 282 -13.42 4.00 -9.38
N THR A 283 -14.54 4.21 -10.07
CA THR A 283 -15.23 3.15 -10.82
C THR A 283 -14.41 2.72 -12.04
N ALA A 284 -13.80 3.66 -12.76
CA ALA A 284 -12.89 3.39 -13.87
C ALA A 284 -11.66 2.58 -13.41
N LEU A 285 -11.04 2.96 -12.30
CA LEU A 285 -9.90 2.23 -11.74
C LEU A 285 -10.25 0.81 -11.27
N ALA A 286 -11.49 0.59 -10.82
CA ALA A 286 -11.97 -0.72 -10.36
C ALA A 286 -12.58 -1.59 -11.48
N ALA A 287 -12.74 -1.08 -12.71
CA ALA A 287 -13.51 -1.77 -13.74
C ALA A 287 -12.79 -3.04 -14.26
N GLY A 288 -13.55 -4.14 -14.32
CA GLY A 288 -13.06 -5.46 -14.67
C GLY A 288 -12.74 -5.62 -16.16
N THR A 289 -13.29 -4.75 -17.02
CA THR A 289 -13.10 -4.81 -18.47
C THR A 289 -12.52 -3.51 -19.03
N PRO A 290 -11.70 -3.57 -20.11
CA PRO A 290 -11.19 -2.37 -20.77
C PRO A 290 -12.28 -1.41 -21.26
N ALA A 291 -13.40 -1.93 -21.79
CA ALA A 291 -14.49 -1.12 -22.30
C ALA A 291 -15.18 -0.30 -21.20
N GLU A 292 -15.40 -0.88 -20.02
CA GLU A 292 -15.95 -0.16 -18.86
C GLU A 292 -15.00 0.93 -18.36
N ARG A 293 -13.68 0.65 -18.35
CA ARG A 293 -12.67 1.64 -17.97
C ARG A 293 -12.70 2.85 -18.89
N VAL A 294 -12.69 2.63 -20.21
CA VAL A 294 -12.72 3.72 -21.21
C VAL A 294 -14.03 4.50 -21.12
N ALA A 295 -15.17 3.83 -20.99
CA ALA A 295 -16.47 4.50 -20.87
C ALA A 295 -16.58 5.36 -19.60
N ALA A 296 -16.07 4.87 -18.47
CA ALA A 296 -16.00 5.64 -17.23
C ALA A 296 -14.99 6.80 -17.35
N GLY A 297 -13.82 6.56 -17.94
CA GLY A 297 -12.78 7.56 -18.22
C GLY A 297 -13.29 8.74 -19.06
N ARG A 298 -14.05 8.48 -20.14
CA ARG A 298 -14.71 9.52 -20.95
C ARG A 298 -15.61 10.41 -20.11
N LYS A 299 -16.45 9.82 -19.26
CA LYS A 299 -17.34 10.59 -18.38
C LYS A 299 -16.58 11.43 -17.35
N VAL A 300 -15.45 10.93 -16.84
CA VAL A 300 -14.58 11.73 -15.96
C VAL A 300 -14.01 12.91 -16.73
N ALA A 301 -13.47 12.68 -17.93
CA ALA A 301 -12.93 13.73 -18.79
C ALA A 301 -13.98 14.80 -19.11
N ASP A 302 -15.20 14.42 -19.46
CA ASP A 302 -16.31 15.34 -19.74
C ASP A 302 -16.66 16.21 -18.51
N LEU A 303 -16.78 15.58 -17.34
CA LEU A 303 -17.11 16.29 -16.10
C LEU A 303 -16.00 17.26 -15.68
N LEU A 304 -14.73 16.84 -15.72
CA LEU A 304 -13.61 17.70 -15.37
C LEU A 304 -13.40 18.80 -16.41
N GLY A 305 -13.56 18.48 -17.70
CA GLY A 305 -13.54 19.46 -18.79
C GLY A 305 -14.60 20.55 -18.62
N SER A 306 -15.79 20.20 -18.11
CA SER A 306 -16.85 21.17 -17.83
C SER A 306 -16.53 22.15 -16.70
N LEU A 307 -15.59 21.80 -15.81
CA LEU A 307 -15.17 22.67 -14.71
C LEU A 307 -14.13 23.70 -15.14
N ALA A 308 -13.33 23.41 -16.18
CA ALA A 308 -12.30 24.28 -16.74
C ALA A 308 -11.32 24.87 -15.69
N LEU A 309 -11.04 24.12 -14.62
CA LEU A 309 -10.11 24.53 -13.56
C LEU A 309 -8.70 24.03 -13.91
N TYR A 310 -7.72 24.95 -13.97
CA TYR A 310 -6.36 24.66 -14.48
C TYR A 310 -5.57 23.66 -13.63
N TYR A 311 -5.89 23.53 -12.34
CA TYR A 311 -5.22 22.60 -11.41
C TYR A 311 -5.85 21.20 -11.39
N LEU A 312 -7.02 21.00 -12.01
CA LEU A 312 -7.64 19.69 -12.14
C LEU A 312 -6.94 18.85 -13.23
N PRO A 313 -6.98 17.51 -13.13
CA PRO A 313 -6.35 16.65 -14.12
C PRO A 313 -7.10 16.69 -15.46
N SER A 314 -6.35 16.78 -16.56
CA SER A 314 -6.85 16.38 -17.88
C SER A 314 -6.78 14.87 -17.99
N VAL A 315 -7.90 14.21 -18.28
CA VAL A 315 -7.98 12.75 -18.34
C VAL A 315 -7.98 12.31 -19.80
N ASP A 316 -7.04 11.44 -20.17
CA ASP A 316 -7.13 10.70 -21.44
C ASP A 316 -8.13 9.54 -21.23
N PRO A 317 -9.26 9.52 -21.96
CA PRO A 317 -10.25 8.46 -21.83
C PRO A 317 -9.73 7.05 -22.14
N GLU A 318 -8.69 6.91 -22.97
CA GLU A 318 -8.13 5.60 -23.33
C GLU A 318 -7.15 5.09 -22.26
N THR A 319 -6.62 5.99 -21.43
CA THR A 319 -5.74 5.70 -20.28
C THR A 319 -6.15 6.50 -19.04
N PRO A 320 -7.27 6.15 -18.38
CA PRO A 320 -7.80 6.91 -17.24
C PRO A 320 -7.03 6.68 -15.93
N GLY A 321 -5.74 6.35 -16.00
CA GLY A 321 -4.84 6.11 -14.87
C GLY A 321 -3.39 6.05 -15.32
#